data_AF-A0A0W0YA28-F1
#
_entry.id   AF-A0A0W0YA28-F1
#
_cell.length_a   1.000
_cell.length_b   1.000
_cell.length_c   1.000
_cell.angle_alpha   90.00
_cell.angle_beta   90.00
_cell.angle_gamma   90.00
#
_symmetry.space_group_name_H-M   'P 1'
#
loop_
_entity.id
_entity.type
_entity.pdbx_description
1 polymer ?
#
loop_
_entity_poly.entity_id
_entity_poly.type
_entity_poly.pdbx_seq_one_letter_code
_entity_poly.pdbx_strand_id
1 'polypeptide(L)'
;MVLRWLKNNYLLQAENALIIAQTLSNYLYQREITHVLLLHMNAFTAEMLDELLTRYEQNGVQFIGLEEALSDEVYDFNPDIAKERAYTFLNQVRLKRGLDNPNTVQKLYDSFPEEVLAKLCQENESNHG
;
A
#
# COMPACT_ATOMS: atom_id res chain seq x y z
N MET A 1 -8.22 5.43 23.43
CA MET A 1 -7.79 4.05 23.12
C MET A 1 -7.87 3.76 21.62
N VAL A 2 -9.01 4.06 20.97
CA VAL A 2 -9.24 3.90 19.51
C VAL A 2 -8.27 4.67 18.62
N LEU A 3 -8.04 5.97 18.85
CA LEU A 3 -7.14 6.77 18.01
C LEU A 3 -5.70 6.22 17.97
N ARG A 4 -5.18 5.78 19.12
CA ARG A 4 -3.85 5.15 19.20
C ARG A 4 -3.80 3.85 18.40
N TRP A 5 -4.85 3.03 18.49
CA TRP A 5 -4.95 1.82 17.68
C TRP A 5 -4.97 2.15 16.19
N LEU A 6 -5.74 3.16 15.76
CA LEU A 6 -5.83 3.56 14.36
C LEU A 6 -4.49 4.05 13.82
N LYS A 7 -3.75 4.88 14.59
CA LYS A 7 -2.39 5.33 14.23
C LYS A 7 -1.43 4.16 14.04
N ASN A 8 -1.42 3.22 15.00
CA ASN A 8 -0.56 2.04 14.92
C ASN A 8 -0.94 1.14 13.75
N ASN A 9 -2.25 0.96 13.51
CA ASN A 9 -2.74 0.14 12.41
C ASN A 9 -2.41 0.76 11.06
N TYR A 10 -2.56 2.08 10.91
CA TYR A 10 -2.17 2.81 9.70
C TYR A 10 -0.71 2.56 9.33
N LEU A 11 0.20 2.74 10.29
CA LEU A 11 1.64 2.54 10.04
C LEU A 11 1.96 1.08 9.73
N LEU A 12 1.35 0.14 10.46
CA LEU A 12 1.48 -1.30 10.18
C LEU A 12 1.00 -1.64 8.76
N GLN A 13 -0.14 -1.11 8.33
CA GLN A 13 -0.64 -1.38 6.97
C GLN A 13 0.21 -0.72 5.89
N ALA A 14 0.83 0.42 6.17
CA ALA A 14 1.78 1.04 5.26
C ALA A 14 3.06 0.19 5.11
N GLU A 15 3.60 -0.33 6.21
CA GLU A 15 4.73 -1.28 6.19
C GLU A 15 4.36 -2.58 5.44
N ASN A 16 3.16 -3.12 5.66
CA ASN A 16 2.65 -4.26 4.91
C ASN A 16 2.55 -3.96 3.40
N ALA A 17 2.10 -2.75 3.03
CA ALA A 17 2.01 -2.33 1.64
C ALA A 17 3.40 -2.25 0.98
N LEU A 18 4.42 -1.79 1.71
CA LEU A 18 5.81 -1.82 1.25
C LEU A 18 6.30 -3.26 1.00
N ILE A 19 6.06 -4.17 1.95
CA ILE A 19 6.42 -5.59 1.81
C ILE A 19 5.72 -6.23 0.61
N ILE A 20 4.43 -5.93 0.41
CA ILE A 20 3.67 -6.40 -0.76
C ILE A 20 4.31 -5.88 -2.05
N ALA A 21 4.67 -4.60 -2.11
CA ALA A 21 5.26 -3.99 -3.29
C ALA A 21 6.60 -4.64 -3.66
N GLN A 22 7.49 -4.83 -2.69
CA GLN A 22 8.79 -5.49 -2.88
C GLN A 22 8.62 -6.96 -3.29
N THR A 23 7.70 -7.66 -2.63
CA THR A 23 7.41 -9.08 -2.95
C THR A 23 6.89 -9.22 -4.37
N LEU A 24 5.94 -8.37 -4.78
CA LEU A 24 5.39 -8.39 -6.13
C LEU A 24 6.42 -7.93 -7.17
N SER A 25 7.29 -6.99 -6.85
CA SER A 25 8.37 -6.55 -7.74
C SER A 25 9.28 -7.73 -8.11
N ASN A 26 9.84 -8.40 -7.10
CA ASN A 26 10.69 -9.57 -7.33
C ASN A 26 9.93 -10.68 -8.05
N TYR A 27 8.69 -10.95 -7.66
CA TYR A 27 7.88 -11.99 -8.29
C TYR A 27 7.62 -11.73 -9.79
N LEU A 28 7.39 -10.48 -10.18
CA LEU A 28 7.02 -10.11 -11.55
C LEU A 28 8.23 -9.78 -12.43
N TYR A 29 9.30 -9.24 -11.87
CA TYR A 29 10.43 -8.69 -12.62
C TYR A 29 11.79 -9.24 -12.22
N GLN A 30 11.85 -10.12 -11.21
CA GLN A 30 13.09 -10.72 -10.68
C GLN A 30 14.13 -9.69 -10.22
N ARG A 31 13.67 -8.48 -9.88
CA ARG A 31 14.45 -7.40 -9.27
C ARG A 31 13.53 -6.49 -8.46
N GLU A 32 14.13 -5.66 -7.62
CA GLU A 32 13.46 -4.51 -7.03
C GLU A 32 13.36 -3.40 -8.08
N ILE A 33 12.14 -2.95 -8.36
CA ILE A 33 11.86 -1.77 -9.20
C ILE A 33 11.87 -0.52 -8.33
N THR A 34 11.99 0.65 -8.96
CA THR A 34 11.65 1.90 -8.27
C THR A 34 10.15 1.92 -7.97
N HIS A 35 9.76 2.21 -6.72
CA HIS A 35 8.36 2.24 -6.31
C HIS A 35 7.81 3.67 -6.23
N VAL A 36 6.61 3.89 -6.78
CA VAL A 36 5.88 5.14 -6.58
C VAL A 36 5.00 5.04 -5.34
N LEU A 37 5.28 5.88 -4.34
CA LEU A 37 4.45 6.05 -3.15
C LEU A 37 3.30 7.01 -3.44
N LEU A 38 2.07 6.50 -3.51
CA LEU A 38 0.86 7.30 -3.61
C LEU A 38 0.27 7.54 -2.22
N LEU A 39 0.00 8.81 -1.89
CA LEU A 39 -0.63 9.22 -0.65
C LEU A 39 -1.88 10.05 -0.92
N HIS A 40 -2.87 9.94 -0.03
CA HIS A 40 -4.03 10.82 -0.03
C HIS A 40 -3.77 12.03 0.87
N MET A 41 -3.97 13.24 0.36
CA MET A 41 -3.85 14.47 1.15
C MET A 41 -5.05 14.60 2.09
N ASN A 42 -4.87 14.20 3.35
CA ASN A 42 -5.85 14.36 4.41
C ASN A 42 -5.14 14.62 5.76
N ALA A 43 -5.89 15.11 6.75
CA ALA A 43 -5.34 15.49 8.05
C ALA A 43 -4.69 14.31 8.81
N PHE A 44 -5.24 13.11 8.66
CA PHE A 44 -4.70 11.93 9.34
C PHE A 44 -3.38 11.50 8.69
N THR A 45 -3.29 11.46 7.36
CA THR A 45 -2.05 11.20 6.65
C THR A 45 -0.98 12.24 6.97
N ALA A 46 -1.35 13.53 7.08
CA ALA A 46 -0.40 14.58 7.48
C ALA A 46 0.15 14.36 8.90
N GLU A 47 -0.70 13.99 9.86
CA GLU A 47 -0.30 13.66 11.23
C GLU A 47 0.63 12.43 11.30
N MET A 48 0.45 11.46 10.39
CA MET A 48 1.24 10.23 10.39
C MET A 48 2.49 10.29 9.50
N LEU A 49 2.66 11.34 8.71
CA LEU A 49 3.62 11.37 7.60
C LEU A 49 5.06 11.21 8.08
N ASP A 50 5.46 11.93 9.12
CA ASP A 50 6.84 11.90 9.64
C ASP A 50 7.23 10.49 10.12
N GLU A 51 6.35 9.85 10.90
CA GLU A 51 6.59 8.49 11.39
C GLU A 51 6.54 7.45 10.26
N LEU A 52 5.66 7.63 9.27
CA LEU A 52 5.58 6.78 8.09
C LEU A 52 6.90 6.79 7.31
N LEU A 53 7.41 7.98 6.98
CA LEU A 53 8.65 8.12 6.21
C LEU A 53 9.85 7.58 7.00
N THR A 54 9.93 7.88 8.30
CA THR A 54 10.96 7.33 9.20
C THR A 54 10.97 5.80 9.21
N ARG A 55 9.80 5.16 9.28
CA ARG A 55 9.71 3.69 9.25
C ARG A 55 10.14 3.12 7.90
N TYR A 56 9.82 3.79 6.81
CA TYR A 56 10.27 3.36 5.48
C TYR A 56 11.80 3.43 5.38
N GLU A 57 12.43 4.51 5.85
CA GLU A 57 13.89 4.61 5.90
C GLU A 57 14.52 3.50 6.76
N GLN A 58 13.92 3.19 7.91
CA GLN A 58 14.35 2.07 8.76
C GLN A 58 14.23 0.70 8.08
N ASN A 59 13.29 0.56 7.14
CA ASN A 59 13.15 -0.61 6.27
C ASN A 59 14.03 -0.54 5.00
N GLY A 60 14.98 0.39 4.95
CA GLY A 60 15.97 0.51 3.88
C GLY A 60 15.49 1.28 2.64
N VAL A 61 14.31 1.91 2.69
CA VAL A 61 13.82 2.75 1.58
C VAL A 61 14.72 3.97 1.42
N GLN A 62 15.03 4.32 0.17
CA GLN A 62 15.65 5.58 -0.20
C GLN A 62 14.64 6.37 -1.04
N PHE A 63 14.43 7.64 -0.70
CA PHE A 63 13.50 8.50 -1.43
C PHE A 63 14.20 9.19 -2.59
N ILE A 64 13.61 9.04 -3.78
CA ILE A 64 14.06 9.64 -5.04
C ILE A 64 12.95 10.51 -5.64
N GLY A 65 13.30 11.32 -6.64
CA GLY A 65 12.31 12.11 -7.38
C GLY A 65 11.34 11.23 -8.19
N LEU A 66 10.11 11.72 -8.42
CA LEU A 66 9.13 11.00 -9.22
C LEU A 66 9.61 10.73 -10.65
N GLU A 67 10.25 11.71 -11.28
CA GLU A 67 10.80 11.56 -12.64
C GLU A 67 11.85 10.45 -12.71
N GLU A 68 12.73 10.36 -11.70
CA GLU A 68 13.71 9.29 -11.58
C GLU A 68 13.03 7.93 -11.38
N ALA A 69 12.01 7.86 -10.51
CA ALA A 69 11.26 6.63 -10.30
C ALA A 69 10.57 6.15 -11.59
N LEU A 70 9.95 7.06 -12.35
CA LEU A 70 9.25 6.73 -13.60
C LEU A 70 10.19 6.41 -14.77
N SER A 71 11.49 6.61 -14.63
CA SER A 71 12.48 6.21 -15.64
C SER A 71 12.70 4.69 -15.71
N ASP A 72 12.17 3.92 -14.75
CA ASP A 72 12.19 2.46 -14.79
C ASP A 72 11.25 1.94 -15.89
N GLU A 73 11.80 1.15 -16.82
CA GLU A 73 11.12 0.59 -18.00
C GLU A 73 9.81 -0.16 -17.70
N VAL A 74 9.61 -0.62 -16.45
CA VAL A 74 8.36 -1.27 -16.07
C VAL A 74 7.15 -0.34 -16.23
N TYR A 75 7.35 0.98 -16.10
CA TYR A 75 6.29 1.97 -16.20
C TYR A 75 5.86 2.29 -17.64
N ASP A 76 6.59 1.82 -18.65
CA ASP A 76 6.16 1.89 -20.06
C ASP A 76 5.03 0.89 -20.37
N PHE A 77 4.83 -0.10 -19.50
CA PHE A 77 3.78 -1.09 -19.66
C PHE A 77 2.46 -0.61 -19.07
N ASN A 78 1.42 -0.50 -19.90
CA ASN A 78 0.05 -0.30 -19.43
C ASN A 78 -0.68 -1.65 -19.29
N PRO A 79 -1.07 -2.07 -18.07
CA PRO A 79 -1.80 -3.32 -17.88
C PRO A 79 -3.19 -3.34 -18.53
N ASP A 80 -3.80 -2.17 -18.77
CA ASP A 80 -5.16 -2.02 -19.30
C ASP A 80 -6.18 -2.85 -18.49
N ILE A 81 -6.14 -2.70 -17.17
CA ILE A 81 -7.03 -3.37 -16.21
C ILE A 81 -7.88 -2.32 -15.51
N ALA A 82 -9.17 -2.26 -15.86
CA ALA A 82 -10.17 -1.52 -15.11
C ALA A 82 -10.88 -2.45 -14.11
N LYS A 83 -10.86 -2.09 -12.83
CA LYS A 83 -11.57 -2.77 -11.74
C LYS A 83 -12.26 -1.75 -10.86
N GLU A 84 -13.37 -2.16 -10.24
CA GLU A 84 -14.11 -1.31 -9.28
C GLU A 84 -13.30 -1.01 -8.02
N ARG A 85 -12.43 -1.93 -7.59
CA ARG A 85 -11.50 -1.73 -6.47
C ARG A 85 -10.20 -1.11 -6.98
N ALA A 86 -9.64 -0.18 -6.21
CA ALA A 86 -8.32 0.36 -6.46
C ALA A 86 -7.24 -0.73 -6.31
N TYR A 87 -6.60 -1.07 -7.42
CA TYR A 87 -5.43 -1.94 -7.44
C TYR A 87 -4.17 -1.13 -7.70
N THR A 88 -3.08 -1.48 -7.01
CA THR A 88 -1.76 -0.94 -7.33
C THR A 88 -1.29 -1.40 -8.72
N PHE A 89 -0.35 -0.67 -9.32
CA PHE A 89 0.24 -1.01 -10.62
C PHE A 89 0.69 -2.48 -10.70
N LEU A 90 1.48 -2.95 -9.72
CA LEU A 90 1.98 -4.33 -9.68
C LEU A 90 0.86 -5.37 -9.62
N ASN A 91 -0.25 -5.08 -8.93
CA ASN A 91 -1.40 -5.96 -8.96
C ASN A 91 -2.09 -5.99 -10.33
N GLN A 92 -2.21 -4.85 -10.99
CA GLN A 92 -2.77 -4.79 -12.33
C GLN A 92 -1.89 -5.57 -13.33
N VAL A 93 -0.57 -5.43 -13.24
CA VAL A 93 0.39 -6.23 -14.03
C VAL A 93 0.22 -7.72 -13.76
N ARG A 94 0.16 -8.13 -12.48
CA ARG A 94 -0.05 -9.53 -12.08
C ARG A 94 -1.33 -10.10 -12.69
N LEU A 95 -2.45 -9.38 -12.58
CA LEU A 95 -3.74 -9.78 -13.16
C LEU A 95 -3.67 -9.86 -14.68
N LYS A 96 -3.04 -8.90 -15.34
CA LYS A 96 -2.85 -8.89 -16.80
C LYS A 96 -2.05 -10.11 -17.29
N ARG A 97 -1.09 -10.57 -16.49
CA ARG A 97 -0.29 -11.78 -16.74
C ARG A 97 -0.99 -13.09 -16.33
N GLY A 98 -2.20 -13.03 -15.76
CA GLY A 98 -2.95 -14.21 -15.33
C GLY A 98 -2.31 -14.95 -14.16
N LEU A 99 -1.57 -14.24 -13.30
CA LEU A 99 -0.84 -14.82 -12.17
C LEU A 99 -1.62 -14.69 -10.86
N ASP A 100 -1.50 -15.68 -10.00
CA ASP A 100 -2.00 -15.62 -8.62
C ASP A 100 -1.08 -14.81 -7.70
N ASN A 101 -1.58 -14.45 -6.52
CA ASN A 101 -0.75 -13.84 -5.48
C ASN A 101 0.26 -14.86 -4.94
N PRO A 102 1.52 -14.45 -4.70
CA PRO A 102 2.40 -15.20 -3.83
C PRO A 102 1.77 -15.39 -2.43
N ASN A 103 2.03 -16.54 -1.78
CA ASN A 103 1.47 -16.84 -0.46
C ASN A 103 1.70 -15.73 0.58
N THR A 104 2.87 -15.09 0.56
CA THR A 104 3.19 -13.96 1.45
C THR A 104 2.26 -12.77 1.22
N VAL A 105 2.03 -12.41 -0.05
CA VAL A 105 1.13 -11.31 -0.43
C VAL A 105 -0.30 -11.63 -0.05
N GLN A 106 -0.76 -12.86 -0.32
CA GLN A 106 -2.11 -13.29 0.02
C GLN A 106 -2.36 -13.18 1.52
N LYS A 107 -1.44 -13.70 2.35
CA LYS A 107 -1.55 -13.62 3.82
C LYS A 107 -1.63 -12.17 4.33
N LEU A 108 -0.91 -11.24 3.71
CA LEU A 108 -0.94 -9.84 4.10
C LEU A 108 -2.30 -9.20 3.75
N TYR A 109 -2.86 -9.51 2.57
CA TYR A 109 -4.21 -9.08 2.23
C TYR A 109 -5.27 -9.65 3.17
N ASP A 110 -5.17 -10.93 3.51
CA ASP A 110 -6.08 -11.59 4.44
C ASP A 110 -5.98 -11.03 5.87
N SER A 111 -4.88 -10.34 6.21
CA SER A 111 -4.65 -9.73 7.52
C SER A 111 -5.29 -8.34 7.68
N PHE A 112 -5.90 -7.79 6.63
CA PHE A 112 -6.50 -6.46 6.70
C PHE A 112 -7.68 -6.43 7.69
N PRO A 113 -7.72 -5.45 8.61
CA PRO A 113 -8.70 -5.41 9.70
C PRO A 113 -10.03 -4.79 9.25
N GLU A 114 -10.57 -5.19 8.08
CA GLU A 114 -11.76 -4.58 7.47
C GLU A 114 -12.97 -4.63 8.43
N GLU A 115 -13.19 -5.74 9.13
CA GLU A 115 -14.28 -5.88 10.11
C GLU A 115 -14.14 -4.92 11.30
N VAL A 116 -12.91 -4.70 11.78
CA VAL A 116 -12.65 -3.79 12.90
C VAL A 116 -12.86 -2.34 12.46
N LEU A 117 -12.37 -1.98 11.28
CA LEU A 117 -12.57 -0.65 10.71
C LEU A 117 -14.05 -0.36 10.47
N ALA A 118 -14.82 -1.32 9.93
CA ALA A 118 -16.25 -1.16 9.71
C ALA A 118 -17.01 -0.85 11.01
N LYS A 119 -16.71 -1.58 12.10
CA LYS A 119 -17.31 -1.33 13.42
C LYS A 119 -16.96 0.07 13.94
N LEU A 120 -15.70 0.47 13.86
CA LEU A 120 -15.26 1.79 14.30
C LEU A 120 -15.91 2.94 13.51
N CYS A 121 -16.17 2.75 12.21
CA CYS A 121 -16.88 3.74 11.40
C CYS A 121 -18.35 3.85 11.82
N GLN A 122 -19.05 2.73 12.01
CA GLN A 122 -20.47 2.70 12.39
C GLN A 122 -20.71 3.26 13.81
N GLU A 123 -19.83 2.95 14.77
CA GLU A 123 -19.93 3.48 16.15
C GLU A 123 -19.81 5.02 16.18
N ASN A 124 -19.04 5.62 15.28
CA ASN A 124 -18.90 7.08 15.20
C ASN A 124 -20.14 7.76 14.58
N GLU A 125 -20.85 7.11 13.66
CA GLU A 125 -22.10 7.64 13.09
C GLU A 125 -23.25 7.64 14.10
N SER A 126 -23.31 6.63 14.98
CA SER A 126 -24.35 6.52 16.01
C SER A 126 -24.24 7.52 17.18
N ASN A 127 -23.11 8.22 17.32
CA ASN A 127 -22.86 9.18 18.39
C ASN A 127 -23.06 10.65 17.95
N HIS A 128 -23.65 10.90 16.78
CA HIS A 128 -23.98 12.24 16.27
C HIS A 128 -25.49 12.41 15.98
N GLY A 129 -26.34 11.59 16.62
CA GLY A 129 -27.81 11.71 16.62
C GLY A 129 -28.36 12.36 17.88
#